data_AF-A0A925X9Y6-F1
#
_entry.id   AF-A0A925X9Y6-F1
#
_cell.length_a   1.000
_cell.length_b   1.000
_cell.length_c   1.000
_cell.angle_alpha   90.00
_cell.angle_beta   90.00
_cell.angle_gamma   90.00
#
_symmetry.space_group_name_H-M   'P 1'
#
loop_
_entity.id
_entity.type
_entity.pdbx_description
1 polymer ?
#
loop_
_entity_poly.entity_id
_entity_poly.type
_entity_poly.pdbx_seq_one_letter_code
_entity_poly.pdbx_strand_id
1 'polypeptide(L)'
;MLLLVGFRQEAKPTFEVPKNFPEPVYNFKENELTAKKTALGKALFYDPILSSDGTVSCGSCHQQFAGFTQAGHPQSHGIDDKLTRRNALPLMNLAWHTSFGWDGGINNLDLFAVSPIQNEHEMGSRLSEVLERLRQNEKYRSAFLEAFANDAITTEHFLKALSQFMLTLVSANSKYDKYMRNEGEKLTEQEIQGLKLFTQKCASCHAGVLFTDFSYHNNGLKPDTADKGRAEITLKTEDLYRFKVPSLRNIAVTAPYMHDGSLTDLAAVLSHYSEHTYDSQYLDIALKTKGKAGILLKKTEKEQIIAFLKTLTDEAFLKDNKFSEQDIEVSNENEIPDYSTADNAVRENINESLLPYFTLKQGLLDENEGMINQRTDALLARLMHIDVSLLKNTEQAFFTKQLSSIKADANHIKKVRETSHRRLHFSMVSESMFQLIKAFKCNRKTVYFYACPEANQQRGGYWLEEEVSASNPYFDKQVQVSKVLKEKLFGVR
;
A
#
# COMPACT_ATOMS: atom_id res chain seq x y z
N MET A 1 -0.72 46.35 25.18
CA MET A 1 -0.18 44.99 25.32
C MET A 1 -1.36 44.03 25.28
N LEU A 2 -1.84 43.70 24.07
CA LEU A 2 -2.96 42.76 23.88
C LEU A 2 -2.39 41.34 23.81
N LEU A 3 -2.63 40.55 24.84
CA LEU A 3 -2.42 39.10 24.83
C LEU A 3 -3.53 38.45 24.00
N LEU A 4 -3.19 37.99 22.79
CA LEU A 4 -3.99 37.04 22.04
C LEU A 4 -3.72 35.64 22.62
N VAL A 5 -4.62 35.17 23.50
CA VAL A 5 -4.67 33.77 23.92
C VAL A 5 -5.31 32.99 22.79
N GLY A 6 -4.48 32.40 21.92
CA GLY A 6 -4.94 31.48 20.89
C GLY A 6 -5.36 30.16 21.55
N PHE A 7 -6.66 29.90 21.62
CA PHE A 7 -7.18 28.56 21.88
C PHE A 7 -6.85 27.66 20.67
N ARG A 8 -5.75 26.90 20.74
CA ARG A 8 -5.60 25.69 19.93
C ARG A 8 -6.44 24.60 20.58
N GLN A 9 -7.65 24.40 20.08
CA GLN A 9 -8.38 23.18 20.35
C GLN A 9 -7.72 22.09 19.49
N GLU A 10 -6.76 21.35 20.07
CA GLU A 10 -6.29 20.10 19.46
C GLU A 10 -7.52 19.18 19.38
N ALA A 11 -8.06 19.01 18.17
CA ALA A 11 -9.11 18.03 17.93
C ALA A 11 -8.53 16.65 18.30
N LYS A 12 -9.00 16.07 19.41
CA LYS A 12 -8.67 14.69 19.76
C LYS A 12 -9.11 13.80 18.59
N PRO A 13 -8.22 13.06 17.92
CA PRO A 13 -8.67 12.03 17.00
C PRO A 13 -9.19 10.88 17.86
N THR A 14 -10.49 10.90 18.12
CA THR A 14 -11.17 9.75 18.71
C THR A 14 -11.21 8.65 17.67
N PHE A 15 -10.77 7.46 18.04
CA PHE A 15 -11.13 6.25 17.31
C PHE A 15 -12.66 6.17 17.28
N GLU A 16 -13.23 6.16 16.08
CA GLU A 16 -14.68 6.00 15.92
C GLU A 16 -14.99 4.56 15.55
N VAL A 17 -15.74 3.89 16.42
CA VAL A 17 -16.29 2.57 16.12
C VAL A 17 -17.37 2.74 15.06
N PRO A 18 -17.26 2.11 13.88
CA PRO A 18 -18.32 2.17 12.88
C PRO A 18 -19.64 1.67 13.46
N LYS A 19 -20.75 2.34 13.14
CA LYS A 19 -22.07 2.06 13.77
C LYS A 19 -22.54 0.61 13.69
N ASN A 20 -22.10 -0.14 12.67
CA ASN A 20 -22.45 -1.54 12.46
C ASN A 20 -21.40 -2.53 13.01
N PHE A 21 -20.33 -2.05 13.65
CA PHE A 21 -19.26 -2.86 14.21
C PHE A 21 -19.44 -3.05 15.72
N PRO A 22 -18.95 -4.17 16.30
CA PRO A 22 -18.89 -4.31 17.75
C PRO A 22 -17.82 -3.39 18.35
N GLU A 23 -17.78 -3.30 19.68
CA GLU A 23 -16.66 -2.66 20.37
C GLU A 23 -15.33 -3.36 20.00
N PRO A 24 -14.24 -2.60 19.81
CA PRO A 24 -12.92 -3.15 19.54
C PRO A 24 -12.36 -3.89 20.75
N VAL A 25 -11.51 -4.88 20.50
CA VAL A 25 -10.81 -5.64 21.55
C VAL A 25 -9.51 -4.97 21.97
N TYR A 26 -8.96 -4.07 21.14
CA TYR A 26 -7.75 -3.31 21.46
C TYR A 26 -7.98 -2.34 22.63
N ASN A 27 -7.07 -2.36 23.60
CA ASN A 27 -7.15 -1.49 24.78
C ASN A 27 -6.58 -0.09 24.48
N PHE A 28 -7.42 0.80 23.95
CA PHE A 28 -7.03 2.20 23.67
C PHE A 28 -6.60 3.01 24.90
N LYS A 29 -6.79 2.52 26.14
CA LYS A 29 -6.26 3.17 27.35
C LYS A 29 -4.74 3.03 27.48
N GLU A 30 -4.15 1.97 26.93
CA GLU A 30 -2.70 1.72 26.99
C GLU A 30 -1.93 2.42 25.86
N ASN A 31 -2.63 2.78 24.79
CA ASN A 31 -2.10 3.48 23.63
C ASN A 31 -3.17 4.39 23.01
N GLU A 32 -3.47 5.50 23.68
CA GLU A 32 -4.48 6.46 23.20
C GLU A 32 -4.08 7.03 21.83
N LEU A 33 -5.00 6.96 20.87
CA LEU A 33 -4.79 7.48 19.52
C LEU A 33 -4.63 9.00 19.54
N THR A 34 -3.54 9.48 18.92
CA THR A 34 -3.29 10.91 18.75
C THR A 34 -2.78 11.17 17.35
N ALA A 35 -3.08 12.36 16.79
CA ALA A 35 -2.71 12.68 15.42
C ALA A 35 -1.19 12.62 15.22
N LYS A 36 -0.42 13.07 16.21
CA LYS A 36 1.05 13.10 16.16
C LYS A 36 1.66 11.70 16.18
N LYS A 37 1.15 10.80 17.05
CA LYS A 37 1.62 9.40 17.10
C LYS A 37 1.17 8.60 15.88
N THR A 38 -0.04 8.82 15.36
CA THR A 38 -0.49 8.24 14.09
C THR A 38 0.39 8.71 12.92
N ALA A 39 0.72 10.01 12.84
CA ALA A 39 1.60 10.54 11.80
C ALA A 39 3.01 9.94 11.87
N LEU A 40 3.58 9.84 13.08
CA LEU A 40 4.86 9.15 13.30
C LEU A 40 4.78 7.67 12.89
N GLY A 41 3.71 6.97 13.27
CA GLY A 41 3.48 5.58 12.88
C GLY A 41 3.40 5.38 11.37
N LYS A 42 2.68 6.27 10.68
CA LYS A 42 2.55 6.27 9.22
C LYS A 42 3.91 6.46 8.56
N ALA A 43 4.70 7.41 9.04
CA ALA A 43 6.04 7.64 8.54
C ALA A 43 6.93 6.40 8.68
N LEU A 44 6.96 5.80 9.87
CA LEU A 44 7.72 4.57 10.13
C LEU A 44 7.24 3.41 9.25
N PHE A 45 5.94 3.29 9.00
CA PHE A 45 5.34 2.23 8.18
C PHE A 45 5.86 2.25 6.73
N TYR A 46 6.09 3.43 6.17
CA TYR A 46 6.56 3.59 4.79
C TYR A 46 8.07 3.75 4.67
N ASP A 47 8.79 4.01 5.76
CA ASP A 47 10.23 4.28 5.71
C ASP A 47 11.09 3.01 5.73
N PRO A 48 11.95 2.78 4.71
CA PRO A 48 12.79 1.60 4.66
C PRO A 48 13.95 1.64 5.66
N ILE A 49 14.14 2.72 6.45
CA ILE A 49 15.11 2.81 7.56
C ILE A 49 15.01 1.64 8.56
N LEU A 50 13.84 1.02 8.62
CA LEU A 50 13.52 -0.12 9.47
C LEU A 50 14.10 -1.46 8.95
N SER A 51 14.53 -1.54 7.69
CA SER A 51 15.14 -2.74 7.08
C SER A 51 16.66 -2.67 7.09
N SER A 52 17.33 -3.82 7.12
CA SER A 52 18.76 -3.88 7.42
C SER A 52 19.61 -3.22 6.36
N ASP A 53 19.16 -3.29 5.10
CA ASP A 53 19.79 -2.72 3.91
C ASP A 53 19.16 -1.40 3.44
N GLY A 54 18.10 -0.93 4.11
CA GLY A 54 17.41 0.30 3.75
C GLY A 54 16.56 0.20 2.48
N THR A 55 16.11 -1.00 2.08
CA THR A 55 15.35 -1.21 0.84
C THR A 55 13.87 -1.58 1.02
N VAL A 56 13.47 -2.09 2.19
CA VAL A 56 12.12 -2.62 2.46
C VAL A 56 11.42 -1.83 3.58
N SER A 57 10.17 -1.45 3.36
CA SER A 57 9.28 -0.91 4.39
C SER A 57 8.03 -1.78 4.54
N CYS A 58 7.20 -1.51 5.55
CA CYS A 58 5.91 -2.22 5.65
C CYS A 58 5.05 -1.95 4.40
N GLY A 59 5.10 -0.72 3.87
CA GLY A 59 4.42 -0.31 2.65
C GLY A 59 4.85 -1.06 1.38
N SER A 60 6.06 -1.63 1.34
CA SER A 60 6.53 -2.45 0.21
C SER A 60 5.66 -3.69 0.01
N CYS A 61 5.17 -4.31 1.10
CA CYS A 61 4.36 -5.51 1.09
C CYS A 61 2.88 -5.26 1.41
N HIS A 62 2.56 -4.15 2.07
CA HIS A 62 1.21 -3.80 2.49
C HIS A 62 0.73 -2.55 1.76
N GLN A 63 0.36 -2.72 0.49
CA GLN A 63 0.01 -1.65 -0.43
C GLN A 63 -1.46 -1.24 -0.26
N GLN A 64 -1.72 0.03 -0.01
CA GLN A 64 -3.08 0.54 0.25
C GLN A 64 -4.09 0.14 -0.83
N PHE A 65 -3.74 0.31 -2.11
CA PHE A 65 -4.64 0.02 -3.22
C PHE A 65 -5.00 -1.47 -3.35
N ALA A 66 -4.21 -2.36 -2.72
CA ALA A 66 -4.42 -3.79 -2.65
C ALA A 66 -5.02 -4.22 -1.30
N GLY A 67 -5.70 -3.33 -0.58
CA GLY A 67 -6.25 -3.63 0.75
C GLY A 67 -5.18 -3.88 1.81
N PHE A 68 -4.00 -3.28 1.64
CA PHE A 68 -2.80 -3.54 2.46
C PHE A 68 -2.29 -4.97 2.35
N THR A 69 -2.40 -5.60 1.18
CA THR A 69 -1.59 -6.76 0.77
C THR A 69 -0.61 -6.37 -0.35
N GLN A 70 0.08 -7.35 -0.95
CA GLN A 70 0.97 -7.11 -2.08
C GLN A 70 0.32 -7.61 -3.37
N ALA A 71 -0.01 -6.69 -4.27
CA ALA A 71 -0.64 -7.06 -5.53
C ALA A 71 0.33 -7.86 -6.42
N GLY A 72 -0.18 -8.95 -7.01
CA GLY A 72 0.53 -9.72 -8.05
C GLY A 72 1.66 -10.61 -7.56
N HIS A 73 1.84 -10.75 -6.25
CA HIS A 73 2.91 -11.56 -5.66
C HIS A 73 2.34 -12.62 -4.73
N PRO A 74 2.53 -13.93 -5.02
CA PRO A 74 2.13 -15.01 -4.11
C PRO A 74 2.78 -14.87 -2.74
N GLN A 75 4.09 -14.60 -2.75
CA GLN A 75 4.91 -14.31 -1.59
C GLN A 75 5.54 -12.93 -1.79
N SER A 76 5.62 -12.16 -0.72
CA SER A 76 6.29 -10.86 -0.72
C SER A 76 7.80 -10.98 -0.87
N HIS A 77 8.42 -9.90 -1.36
CA HIS A 77 9.88 -9.76 -1.50
C HIS A 77 10.43 -8.92 -0.35
N GLY A 78 11.30 -9.49 0.46
CA GLY A 78 12.05 -8.80 1.49
C GLY A 78 13.45 -8.38 1.03
N ILE A 79 14.34 -8.15 2.00
CA ILE A 79 15.75 -7.81 1.76
C ILE A 79 16.43 -8.85 0.87
N ASP A 80 17.38 -8.40 0.05
CA ASP A 80 18.06 -9.22 -0.96
C ASP A 80 17.10 -9.97 -1.92
N ASP A 81 15.88 -9.46 -2.13
CA ASP A 81 14.84 -10.08 -2.97
C ASP A 81 14.38 -11.46 -2.46
N LYS A 82 14.62 -11.76 -1.18
CA LYS A 82 14.21 -13.03 -0.58
C LYS A 82 12.69 -13.11 -0.51
N LEU A 83 12.15 -14.25 -0.94
CA LEU A 83 10.73 -14.51 -0.80
C LEU A 83 10.38 -14.79 0.66
N THR A 84 9.34 -14.11 1.12
CA THR A 84 8.65 -14.43 2.36
C THR A 84 7.98 -15.79 2.27
N ARG A 85 7.70 -16.40 3.42
CA ARG A 85 7.13 -17.75 3.46
C ARG A 85 5.64 -17.77 3.06
N ARG A 86 4.90 -16.71 3.37
CA ARG A 86 3.45 -16.65 3.22
C ARG A 86 3.03 -15.39 2.49
N ASN A 87 1.85 -15.45 1.89
CA ASN A 87 1.18 -14.28 1.31
C ASN A 87 0.90 -13.22 2.38
N ALA A 88 1.06 -11.94 2.04
CA ALA A 88 0.81 -10.84 2.96
C ALA A 88 -0.68 -10.72 3.31
N LEU A 89 -1.02 -10.79 4.61
CA LEU A 89 -2.38 -10.55 5.08
C LEU A 89 -2.74 -9.06 5.02
N PRO A 90 -4.01 -8.72 4.76
CA PRO A 90 -4.47 -7.35 4.82
C PRO A 90 -4.40 -6.79 6.25
N LEU A 91 -4.13 -5.50 6.37
CA LEU A 91 -3.96 -4.80 7.66
C LEU A 91 -5.18 -3.94 8.07
N MET A 92 -6.34 -4.13 7.44
CA MET A 92 -7.55 -3.41 7.87
C MET A 92 -8.16 -4.00 9.15
N ASN A 93 -8.84 -3.16 9.93
CA ASN A 93 -9.68 -3.55 11.08
C ASN A 93 -8.94 -4.30 12.20
N LEU A 94 -7.64 -4.03 12.40
CA LEU A 94 -6.83 -4.73 13.40
C LEU A 94 -7.25 -4.47 14.86
N ALA A 95 -8.00 -3.39 15.13
CA ALA A 95 -8.53 -3.09 16.46
C ALA A 95 -9.50 -4.18 17.00
N TRP A 96 -10.03 -5.03 16.13
CA TRP A 96 -10.94 -6.13 16.48
C TRP A 96 -10.27 -7.51 16.49
N HIS A 97 -8.97 -7.58 16.23
CA HIS A 97 -8.22 -8.84 16.17
C HIS A 97 -7.54 -9.12 17.53
N THR A 98 -7.64 -10.36 18.02
CA THR A 98 -6.93 -10.81 19.24
C THR A 98 -5.61 -11.53 18.95
N SER A 99 -5.38 -11.90 17.70
CA SER A 99 -4.15 -12.55 17.22
C SER A 99 -3.78 -12.06 15.83
N PHE A 100 -2.50 -12.15 15.47
CA PHE A 100 -1.94 -11.61 14.22
C PHE A 100 -1.06 -12.63 13.50
N GLY A 101 -0.95 -12.48 12.19
CA GLY A 101 -0.34 -13.46 11.29
C GLY A 101 -1.26 -14.64 10.95
N TRP A 102 -0.84 -15.46 9.99
CA TRP A 102 -1.57 -16.63 9.51
C TRP A 102 -1.64 -17.77 10.54
N ASP A 103 -0.67 -17.89 11.44
CA ASP A 103 -0.64 -18.91 12.51
C ASP A 103 -1.20 -18.40 13.84
N GLY A 104 -1.37 -17.08 13.96
CA GLY A 104 -1.84 -16.43 15.17
C GLY A 104 -0.81 -16.44 16.31
N GLY A 105 0.48 -16.46 16.00
CA GLY A 105 1.55 -16.50 17.00
C GLY A 105 1.67 -15.24 17.86
N ILE A 106 1.18 -14.10 17.38
CA ILE A 106 1.28 -12.81 18.07
C ILE A 106 -0.09 -12.43 18.59
N ASN A 107 -0.20 -12.14 19.89
CA ASN A 107 -1.47 -11.83 20.56
C ASN A 107 -1.58 -10.38 21.04
N ASN A 108 -0.66 -9.52 20.60
CA ASN A 108 -0.66 -8.09 20.91
C ASN A 108 -0.24 -7.31 19.67
N LEU A 109 -1.09 -6.38 19.21
CA LEU A 109 -0.83 -5.58 18.02
C LEU A 109 0.45 -4.73 18.17
N ASP A 110 0.71 -4.20 19.36
CA ASP A 110 1.91 -3.40 19.65
C ASP A 110 3.18 -4.21 19.44
N LEU A 111 3.13 -5.53 19.59
CA LEU A 111 4.29 -6.41 19.35
C LEU A 111 4.33 -6.98 17.93
N PHE A 112 3.33 -6.71 17.10
CA PHE A 112 3.20 -7.33 15.77
C PHE A 112 4.37 -7.00 14.86
N ALA A 113 4.80 -5.74 14.83
CA ALA A 113 5.89 -5.27 13.98
C ALA A 113 7.26 -5.89 14.31
N VAL A 114 7.43 -6.49 15.49
CA VAL A 114 8.70 -7.15 15.86
C VAL A 114 9.02 -8.33 14.92
N SER A 115 7.99 -9.08 14.51
CA SER A 115 8.16 -10.24 13.64
C SER A 115 8.70 -9.87 12.25
N PRO A 116 8.04 -8.99 11.46
CA PRO A 116 8.54 -8.61 10.14
C PRO A 116 9.88 -7.86 10.19
N ILE A 117 10.10 -7.02 11.22
CA ILE A 117 11.36 -6.26 11.36
C ILE A 117 12.56 -7.21 11.51
N GLN A 118 12.41 -8.27 12.32
CA GLN A 118 13.52 -9.18 12.62
C GLN A 118 13.64 -10.37 11.66
N ASN A 119 12.63 -10.64 10.83
CA ASN A 119 12.67 -11.77 9.91
C ASN A 119 13.68 -11.52 8.78
N GLU A 120 14.63 -12.43 8.59
CA GLU A 120 15.72 -12.35 7.61
C GLU A 120 15.28 -12.46 6.14
N HIS A 121 14.02 -12.85 5.90
CA HIS A 121 13.35 -12.86 4.59
C HIS A 121 12.43 -11.65 4.40
N GLU A 122 12.30 -10.77 5.40
CA GLU A 122 11.48 -9.56 5.34
C GLU A 122 12.38 -8.33 5.48
N MET A 123 12.59 -7.83 6.70
CA MET A 123 13.36 -6.60 6.94
C MET A 123 14.74 -6.84 7.56
N GLY A 124 14.99 -8.05 8.11
CA GLY A 124 16.28 -8.53 8.60
C GLY A 124 17.03 -7.68 9.63
N SER A 125 16.35 -6.78 10.33
CA SER A 125 16.97 -5.85 11.29
C SER A 125 16.81 -6.31 12.73
N ARG A 126 17.81 -6.04 13.58
CA ARG A 126 17.61 -6.09 15.02
C ARG A 126 16.89 -4.83 15.48
N LEU A 127 15.94 -4.95 16.42
CA LEU A 127 15.25 -3.78 16.98
C LEU A 127 16.23 -2.75 17.56
N SER A 128 17.34 -3.18 18.17
CA SER A 128 18.36 -2.28 18.69
C SER A 128 19.00 -1.41 17.62
N GLU A 129 19.26 -1.98 16.43
CA GLU A 129 19.87 -1.29 15.29
C GLU A 129 18.89 -0.29 14.68
N VAL A 130 17.62 -0.68 14.54
CA VAL A 130 16.54 0.23 14.12
C VAL A 130 16.46 1.44 15.05
N LEU A 131 16.39 1.21 16.36
CA LEU A 131 16.31 2.30 17.34
C LEU A 131 17.55 3.20 17.31
N GLU A 132 18.74 2.65 17.09
CA GLU A 132 19.96 3.45 16.93
C GLU A 132 19.88 4.37 15.69
N ARG A 133 19.46 3.84 14.53
CA ARG A 133 19.27 4.64 13.31
C ARG A 133 18.24 5.75 13.51
N LEU A 134 17.11 5.44 14.15
CA LEU A 134 16.07 6.43 14.45
C LEU A 134 16.59 7.53 15.38
N ARG A 135 17.42 7.20 16.38
CA ARG A 135 18.05 8.17 17.29
C ARG A 135 19.11 9.04 16.61
N GLN A 136 19.77 8.54 15.57
CA GLN A 136 20.72 9.31 14.78
C GLN A 136 20.05 10.20 13.73
N ASN A 137 18.75 9.99 13.47
CA ASN A 137 18.00 10.74 12.47
C ASN A 137 17.23 11.92 13.10
N GLU A 138 17.58 13.15 12.71
CA GLU A 138 16.97 14.38 13.25
C GLU A 138 15.45 14.46 13.01
N LYS A 139 14.98 14.02 11.84
CA LYS A 139 13.54 13.97 11.50
C LYS A 139 12.78 13.11 12.51
N TYR A 140 13.31 11.94 12.84
CA TYR A 140 12.68 11.05 13.82
C TYR A 140 12.79 11.55 15.25
N ARG A 141 13.93 12.11 15.67
CA ARG A 141 14.03 12.73 17.00
C ARG A 141 12.94 13.79 17.22
N SER A 142 12.74 14.68 16.25
CA SER A 142 11.70 15.70 16.29
C SER A 142 10.30 15.09 16.30
N ALA A 143 10.03 14.11 15.43
CA ALA A 143 8.72 13.46 15.36
C ALA A 143 8.37 12.68 16.65
N PHE A 144 9.34 12.01 17.29
CA PHE A 144 9.14 11.35 18.58
C PHE A 144 8.91 12.35 19.71
N LEU A 145 9.67 13.46 19.74
CA LEU A 145 9.45 14.55 20.70
C LEU A 145 8.04 15.12 20.60
N GLU A 146 7.54 15.35 19.38
CA GLU A 146 6.18 15.84 19.15
C GLU A 146 5.11 14.82 19.55
N ALA A 147 5.33 13.54 19.22
CA ALA A 147 4.35 12.49 19.43
C ALA A 147 4.23 12.05 20.90
N PHE A 148 5.32 12.04 21.65
CA PHE A 148 5.37 11.52 23.02
C PHE A 148 5.68 12.58 24.08
N ALA A 149 5.86 13.85 23.68
CA ALA A 149 6.31 14.93 24.55
C ALA A 149 7.61 14.57 25.32
N ASN A 150 8.44 13.73 24.70
CA ASN A 150 9.67 13.16 25.25
C ASN A 150 10.62 12.89 24.08
N ASP A 151 11.89 13.27 24.21
CA ASP A 151 12.93 13.06 23.19
C ASP A 151 13.46 11.61 23.16
N ALA A 152 13.08 10.78 24.14
CA ALA A 152 13.48 9.39 24.20
C ALA A 152 12.74 8.52 23.16
N ILE A 153 13.51 8.04 22.18
CA ILE A 153 13.08 6.96 21.26
C ILE A 153 13.31 5.61 21.96
N THR A 154 12.26 5.11 22.62
CA THR A 154 12.24 3.80 23.29
C THR A 154 11.59 2.74 22.41
N THR A 155 11.84 1.46 22.71
CA THR A 155 11.15 0.33 22.04
C THR A 155 9.63 0.45 22.15
N GLU A 156 9.12 0.84 23.33
CA GLU A 156 7.70 1.01 23.57
C GLU A 156 7.10 2.12 22.69
N HIS A 157 7.72 3.30 22.67
CA HIS A 157 7.23 4.42 21.84
C HIS A 157 7.23 4.07 20.36
N PHE A 158 8.30 3.41 19.89
CA PHE A 158 8.43 2.97 18.51
C PHE A 158 7.31 2.00 18.09
N LEU A 159 7.10 0.94 18.88
CA LEU A 159 6.10 -0.08 18.61
C LEU A 159 4.65 0.45 18.74
N LYS A 160 4.40 1.31 19.72
CA LYS A 160 3.10 1.97 19.88
C LYS A 160 2.79 2.92 18.73
N ALA A 161 3.78 3.67 18.23
CA ALA A 161 3.59 4.57 17.09
C ALA A 161 3.15 3.80 15.84
N LEU A 162 3.84 2.71 15.48
CA LEU A 162 3.45 1.84 14.36
C LEU A 162 2.00 1.34 14.51
N SER A 163 1.65 0.88 15.71
CA SER A 163 0.31 0.38 15.99
C SER A 163 -0.76 1.46 15.92
N GLN A 164 -0.45 2.71 16.28
CA GLN A 164 -1.39 3.82 16.11
C GLN A 164 -1.78 4.02 14.65
N PHE A 165 -0.83 3.96 13.72
CA PHE A 165 -1.17 4.03 12.30
C PHE A 165 -2.01 2.83 11.86
N MET A 166 -1.58 1.61 12.20
CA MET A 166 -2.31 0.39 11.86
C MET A 166 -3.75 0.36 12.42
N LEU A 167 -3.98 0.92 13.62
CA LEU A 167 -5.31 1.04 14.22
C LEU A 167 -6.24 1.98 13.44
N THR A 168 -5.69 2.96 12.70
CA THR A 168 -6.49 3.86 11.86
C THR A 168 -6.99 3.23 10.58
N LEU A 169 -6.44 2.07 10.19
CA LEU A 169 -6.81 1.36 8.96
C LEU A 169 -8.18 0.67 9.11
N VAL A 170 -9.25 1.44 9.22
CA VAL A 170 -10.62 0.94 9.39
C VAL A 170 -11.35 0.95 8.05
N SER A 171 -11.72 -0.24 7.57
CA SER A 171 -12.52 -0.44 6.36
C SER A 171 -13.95 -0.84 6.74
N ALA A 172 -14.86 0.10 6.58
CA ALA A 172 -16.25 0.02 7.07
C ALA A 172 -17.26 0.81 6.21
N ASN A 173 -16.89 1.22 4.99
CA ASN A 173 -17.73 2.04 4.10
C ASN A 173 -17.98 1.41 2.71
N SER A 174 -17.89 0.08 2.64
CA SER A 174 -18.20 -0.67 1.42
C SER A 174 -19.68 -0.56 1.02
N LYS A 175 -20.03 -1.00 -0.20
CA LYS A 175 -21.44 -1.09 -0.63
C LYS A 175 -22.28 -1.92 0.34
N TYR A 176 -21.73 -3.04 0.84
CA TYR A 176 -22.40 -3.86 1.85
C TYR A 176 -22.62 -3.12 3.16
N ASP A 177 -21.62 -2.36 3.62
CA ASP A 177 -21.73 -1.60 4.87
C ASP A 177 -22.84 -0.54 4.79
N LYS A 178 -22.91 0.20 3.69
CA LYS A 178 -23.97 1.19 3.42
C LYS A 178 -25.35 0.53 3.34
N TYR A 179 -25.43 -0.64 2.70
CA TYR A 179 -26.65 -1.44 2.67
C TYR A 179 -27.10 -1.85 4.08
N MET A 180 -26.19 -2.38 4.91
CA MET A 180 -26.49 -2.80 6.28
C MET A 180 -26.92 -1.64 7.19
N ARG A 181 -26.40 -0.43 6.95
CA ARG A 181 -26.78 0.78 7.69
C ARG A 181 -27.98 1.51 7.10
N ASN A 182 -28.60 1.00 6.03
CA ASN A 182 -29.71 1.64 5.31
C ASN A 182 -29.37 3.04 4.77
N GLU A 183 -28.15 3.27 4.29
CA GLU A 183 -27.64 4.56 3.79
C GLU A 183 -27.98 4.81 2.30
N GLY A 184 -29.05 4.21 1.80
CA GLY A 184 -29.55 4.40 0.43
C GLY A 184 -28.95 3.47 -0.64
N GLU A 185 -27.89 2.74 -0.33
CA GLU A 185 -27.34 1.71 -1.22
C GLU A 185 -28.22 0.46 -1.27
N LYS A 186 -28.36 -0.12 -2.48
CA LYS A 186 -29.14 -1.34 -2.70
C LYS A 186 -28.26 -2.41 -3.32
N LEU A 187 -28.35 -3.61 -2.77
CA LEU A 187 -27.81 -4.80 -3.41
C LEU A 187 -28.72 -5.21 -4.59
N THR A 188 -28.10 -5.63 -5.69
CA THR A 188 -28.80 -6.24 -6.82
C THR A 188 -29.37 -7.59 -6.42
N GLU A 189 -30.31 -8.13 -7.20
CA GLU A 189 -30.85 -9.47 -6.94
C GLU A 189 -29.74 -10.54 -6.88
N GLN A 190 -28.75 -10.45 -7.77
CA GLN A 190 -27.61 -11.36 -7.80
C GLN A 190 -26.76 -11.26 -6.52
N GLU A 191 -26.47 -10.04 -6.06
CA GLU A 191 -25.74 -9.81 -4.80
C GLU A 191 -26.53 -10.30 -3.58
N ILE A 192 -27.86 -10.14 -3.56
CA ILE A 192 -28.73 -10.64 -2.49
C ILE A 192 -28.73 -12.18 -2.46
N GLN A 193 -28.82 -12.84 -3.62
CA GLN A 193 -28.71 -14.30 -3.67
C GLN A 193 -27.31 -14.76 -3.24
N GLY A 194 -26.28 -14.01 -3.64
CA GLY A 194 -24.90 -14.21 -3.19
C GLY A 194 -24.75 -14.14 -1.68
N LEU A 195 -25.32 -13.12 -1.03
CA LEU A 195 -25.33 -12.96 0.42
C LEU A 195 -26.03 -14.15 1.12
N LYS A 196 -27.17 -14.61 0.59
CA LYS A 196 -27.88 -15.78 1.14
C LYS A 196 -27.03 -17.05 1.04
N LEU A 197 -26.43 -17.30 -0.12
CA LEU A 197 -25.54 -18.45 -0.34
C LEU A 197 -24.31 -18.39 0.55
N PHE A 198 -23.68 -17.21 0.66
CA PHE A 198 -22.55 -16.96 1.54
C PHE A 198 -22.90 -17.27 3.00
N THR A 199 -24.05 -16.76 3.47
CA THR A 199 -24.54 -17.01 4.83
C THR A 199 -24.74 -18.50 5.10
N GLN A 200 -25.25 -19.24 4.11
CA GLN A 200 -25.51 -20.68 4.24
C GLN A 200 -24.25 -21.55 4.18
N LYS A 201 -23.24 -21.14 3.39
CA LYS A 201 -22.13 -22.03 2.99
C LYS A 201 -20.75 -21.59 3.50
N CYS A 202 -20.60 -20.34 3.93
CA CYS A 202 -19.29 -19.75 4.25
C CYS A 202 -19.25 -19.13 5.66
N ALA A 203 -20.39 -18.63 6.15
CA ALA A 203 -20.45 -17.87 7.40
C ALA A 203 -20.25 -18.69 8.67
N SER A 204 -20.06 -20.02 8.59
CA SER A 204 -19.63 -20.83 9.74
C SER A 204 -18.21 -20.48 10.20
N CYS A 205 -17.37 -19.97 9.30
CA CYS A 205 -16.01 -19.51 9.58
C CYS A 205 -15.87 -18.02 9.26
N HIS A 206 -16.42 -17.56 8.13
CA HIS A 206 -16.41 -16.15 7.75
C HIS A 206 -17.63 -15.39 8.32
N ALA A 207 -17.68 -15.30 9.64
CA ALA A 207 -18.86 -14.84 10.38
C ALA A 207 -18.87 -13.33 10.67
N GLY A 208 -20.06 -12.84 11.04
CA GLY A 208 -20.26 -11.50 11.58
C GLY A 208 -19.91 -10.36 10.61
N VAL A 209 -19.79 -9.15 11.16
CA VAL A 209 -19.53 -7.94 10.35
C VAL A 209 -18.11 -7.89 9.80
N LEU A 210 -17.16 -8.60 10.41
CA LEU A 210 -15.77 -8.65 9.95
C LEU A 210 -15.51 -9.78 8.96
N PHE A 211 -16.50 -10.63 8.68
CA PHE A 211 -16.37 -11.78 7.79
C PHE A 211 -15.25 -12.74 8.20
N THR A 212 -15.10 -12.93 9.51
CA THR A 212 -14.17 -13.85 10.15
C THR A 212 -14.62 -14.10 11.58
N ASP A 213 -14.45 -15.32 12.05
CA ASP A 213 -14.59 -15.72 13.46
C ASP A 213 -13.23 -15.78 14.20
N PHE A 214 -12.14 -15.44 13.51
CA PHE A 214 -10.75 -15.51 13.96
C PHE A 214 -10.26 -16.88 14.42
N SER A 215 -10.99 -17.94 14.10
CA SER A 215 -10.61 -19.32 14.41
C SER A 215 -9.51 -19.81 13.45
N TYR A 216 -9.11 -21.07 13.58
CA TYR A 216 -8.04 -21.67 12.80
C TYR A 216 -8.52 -22.98 12.19
N HIS A 217 -8.41 -23.09 10.88
CA HIS A 217 -8.89 -24.25 10.14
C HIS A 217 -7.87 -24.68 9.09
N ASN A 218 -7.90 -25.97 8.76
CA ASN A 218 -7.26 -26.45 7.54
C ASN A 218 -8.25 -26.23 6.39
N ASN A 219 -7.89 -25.34 5.46
CA ASN A 219 -8.76 -24.95 4.35
C ASN A 219 -8.75 -25.93 3.16
N GLY A 220 -8.12 -27.09 3.33
CA GLY A 220 -8.02 -28.12 2.30
C GLY A 220 -7.01 -27.84 1.19
N LEU A 221 -6.08 -26.89 1.35
CA LEU A 221 -4.87 -26.89 0.53
C LEU A 221 -4.03 -28.14 0.82
N LYS A 222 -3.25 -28.57 -0.18
CA LYS A 222 -2.30 -29.66 0.00
C LYS A 222 -1.27 -29.25 1.07
N PRO A 223 -1.09 -30.04 2.14
CA PRO A 223 -0.13 -29.70 3.19
C PRO A 223 1.29 -29.52 2.65
N ASP A 224 1.97 -28.47 3.11
CA ASP A 224 3.39 -28.25 2.91
C ASP A 224 4.15 -28.59 4.21
N THR A 225 5.07 -29.54 4.15
CA THR A 225 5.90 -29.89 5.33
C THR A 225 6.77 -28.73 5.82
N ALA A 226 7.05 -27.77 4.95
CA ALA A 226 7.77 -26.54 5.27
C ALA A 226 6.87 -25.45 5.84
N ASP A 227 5.54 -25.62 5.94
CA ASP A 227 4.62 -24.72 6.66
C ASP A 227 3.54 -25.49 7.41
N LYS A 228 3.75 -25.69 8.72
CA LYS A 228 2.81 -26.42 9.57
C LYS A 228 1.71 -25.53 10.15
N GLY A 229 1.64 -24.25 9.75
CA GLY A 229 0.65 -23.31 10.21
C GLY A 229 0.70 -23.10 11.72
N ARG A 230 -0.47 -23.13 12.36
CA ARG A 230 -0.64 -22.93 13.80
C ARG A 230 0.14 -23.89 14.68
N ALA A 231 0.39 -25.12 14.23
CA ALA A 231 1.13 -26.11 15.01
C ALA A 231 2.58 -25.67 15.33
N GLU A 232 3.13 -24.70 14.62
CA GLU A 232 4.47 -24.15 14.93
C GLU A 232 4.47 -23.31 16.20
N ILE A 233 3.32 -22.72 16.52
CA ILE A 233 3.11 -21.93 17.73
C ILE A 233 2.66 -22.84 18.88
N THR A 234 1.70 -23.73 18.62
CA THR A 234 1.07 -24.52 19.68
C THR A 234 1.79 -25.82 19.99
N LEU A 235 2.64 -26.29 19.08
CA LEU A 235 3.33 -27.60 19.12
C LEU A 235 2.37 -28.81 19.18
N LYS A 236 1.10 -28.60 18.82
CA LYS A 236 0.05 -29.60 18.87
C LYS A 236 -0.19 -30.23 17.50
N THR A 237 -0.38 -31.55 17.47
CA THR A 237 -0.62 -32.27 16.21
C THR A 237 -2.00 -31.98 15.64
N GLU A 238 -2.99 -31.68 16.49
CA GLU A 238 -4.33 -31.29 16.06
C GLU A 238 -4.39 -29.92 15.34
N ASP A 239 -3.35 -29.09 15.49
CA ASP A 239 -3.23 -27.77 14.86
C ASP A 239 -2.42 -27.79 13.55
N LEU A 240 -1.98 -28.97 13.10
CA LEU A 240 -1.19 -29.11 11.87
C LEU A 240 -1.94 -28.54 10.67
N TYR A 241 -1.26 -27.64 9.94
CA TYR A 241 -1.75 -27.02 8.71
C TYR A 241 -3.06 -26.25 8.90
N ARG A 242 -3.33 -25.79 10.12
CA ARG A 242 -4.41 -24.85 10.41
C ARG A 242 -3.90 -23.43 10.31
N PHE A 243 -4.68 -22.58 9.65
CA PHE A 243 -4.38 -21.17 9.50
C PHE A 243 -5.57 -20.36 9.97
N LYS A 244 -5.28 -19.15 10.45
CA LYS A 244 -6.28 -18.19 10.91
C LYS A 244 -7.23 -17.88 9.75
N VAL A 245 -8.53 -17.85 10.03
CA VAL A 245 -9.54 -17.42 9.08
C VAL A 245 -9.38 -15.91 8.82
N PRO A 246 -9.00 -15.47 7.60
CA PRO A 246 -8.87 -14.05 7.32
C PRO A 246 -10.25 -13.39 7.16
N SER A 247 -10.32 -12.09 7.44
CA SER A 247 -11.47 -11.25 7.08
C SER A 247 -11.62 -11.22 5.56
N LEU A 248 -12.87 -11.30 5.06
CA LEU A 248 -13.17 -11.15 3.63
C LEU A 248 -13.48 -9.72 3.19
N ARG A 249 -13.35 -8.73 4.09
CA ARG A 249 -13.41 -7.31 3.68
C ARG A 249 -12.32 -7.02 2.65
N ASN A 250 -12.64 -6.24 1.62
CA ASN A 250 -11.74 -5.93 0.49
C ASN A 250 -11.20 -7.15 -0.28
N ILE A 251 -11.75 -8.36 -0.11
CA ILE A 251 -11.21 -9.59 -0.72
C ILE A 251 -11.09 -9.50 -2.25
N ALA A 252 -11.91 -8.71 -2.94
CA ALA A 252 -11.84 -8.59 -4.39
C ALA A 252 -10.57 -7.89 -4.91
N VAL A 253 -9.79 -7.22 -4.04
CA VAL A 253 -8.57 -6.48 -4.42
C VAL A 253 -7.29 -7.00 -3.77
N THR A 254 -7.38 -8.09 -3.00
CA THR A 254 -6.24 -8.63 -2.22
C THR A 254 -5.61 -9.87 -2.86
N ALA A 255 -5.81 -10.09 -4.16
CA ALA A 255 -5.23 -11.24 -4.87
C ALA A 255 -3.69 -11.14 -4.92
N PRO A 256 -2.97 -12.29 -4.90
CA PRO A 256 -3.49 -13.66 -4.89
C PRO A 256 -3.94 -14.13 -3.49
N TYR A 257 -4.56 -15.31 -3.40
CA TYR A 257 -5.25 -15.81 -2.21
C TYR A 257 -4.58 -17.03 -1.59
N MET A 258 -5.04 -17.33 -0.36
CA MET A 258 -4.53 -18.36 0.54
C MET A 258 -3.22 -17.98 1.22
N HIS A 259 -2.78 -18.77 2.21
CA HIS A 259 -1.56 -18.49 2.96
C HIS A 259 -0.29 -18.59 2.10
N ASP A 260 -0.35 -19.32 0.98
CA ASP A 260 0.75 -19.51 0.04
C ASP A 260 0.61 -18.65 -1.24
N GLY A 261 -0.50 -17.91 -1.39
CA GLY A 261 -0.75 -17.11 -2.60
C GLY A 261 -0.97 -17.93 -3.87
N SER A 262 -1.30 -19.23 -3.74
CA SER A 262 -1.39 -20.15 -4.89
C SER A 262 -2.57 -19.90 -5.83
N LEU A 263 -3.61 -19.19 -5.37
CA LEU A 263 -4.83 -18.97 -6.15
C LEU A 263 -4.95 -17.53 -6.64
N THR A 264 -5.19 -17.34 -7.94
CA THR A 264 -5.08 -16.02 -8.59
C THR A 264 -6.35 -15.18 -8.55
N ASP A 265 -7.52 -15.80 -8.46
CA ASP A 265 -8.82 -15.13 -8.51
C ASP A 265 -9.87 -15.82 -7.60
N LEU A 266 -10.98 -15.14 -7.34
CA LEU A 266 -12.06 -15.68 -6.50
C LEU A 266 -12.75 -16.91 -7.12
N ALA A 267 -12.71 -17.08 -8.44
CA ALA A 267 -13.27 -18.25 -9.08
C ALA A 267 -12.40 -19.48 -8.79
N ALA A 268 -11.08 -19.33 -8.82
CA ALA A 268 -10.12 -20.36 -8.39
C ALA A 268 -10.31 -20.71 -6.90
N VAL A 269 -10.55 -19.72 -6.03
CA VAL A 269 -10.87 -19.95 -4.61
C VAL A 269 -12.14 -20.79 -4.44
N LEU A 270 -13.23 -20.45 -5.14
CA LEU A 270 -14.48 -21.22 -5.03
C LEU A 270 -14.37 -22.61 -5.68
N SER A 271 -13.59 -22.75 -6.75
CA SER A 271 -13.29 -24.05 -7.35
C SER A 271 -12.40 -24.90 -6.45
N HIS A 272 -11.47 -24.31 -5.71
CA HIS A 272 -10.73 -24.99 -4.65
C HIS A 272 -11.69 -25.62 -3.64
N TYR A 273 -12.59 -24.82 -3.07
CA TYR A 273 -13.53 -25.33 -2.08
C TYR A 273 -14.57 -26.29 -2.65
N SER A 274 -14.90 -26.26 -3.95
CA SER A 274 -15.92 -27.15 -4.52
C SER A 274 -15.38 -28.42 -5.19
N GLU A 275 -14.19 -28.36 -5.78
CA GLU A 275 -13.67 -29.38 -6.70
C GLU A 275 -12.24 -29.83 -6.36
N HIS A 276 -11.41 -28.96 -5.76
CA HIS A 276 -9.98 -29.23 -5.54
C HIS A 276 -9.57 -29.27 -4.06
N THR A 277 -10.54 -29.41 -3.16
CA THR A 277 -10.28 -29.55 -1.72
C THR A 277 -9.51 -30.84 -1.48
N TYR A 278 -8.29 -30.72 -0.96
CA TYR A 278 -7.41 -31.84 -0.66
C TYR A 278 -7.92 -32.59 0.58
N ASP A 279 -8.38 -33.83 0.39
CA ASP A 279 -8.87 -34.69 1.47
C ASP A 279 -7.70 -35.29 2.24
N SER A 280 -7.23 -34.55 3.25
CA SER A 280 -6.26 -35.04 4.23
C SER A 280 -6.94 -35.38 5.56
N GLN A 281 -6.22 -36.09 6.43
CA GLN A 281 -6.67 -36.33 7.81
C GLN A 281 -6.80 -35.04 8.64
N TYR A 282 -6.20 -33.93 8.20
CA TYR A 282 -6.22 -32.63 8.88
C TYR A 282 -7.34 -31.71 8.39
N LEU A 283 -8.01 -32.07 7.29
CA LEU A 283 -9.05 -31.26 6.66
C LEU A 283 -10.17 -30.96 7.67
N ASP A 284 -10.58 -29.70 7.73
CA ASP A 284 -11.66 -29.31 8.62
C ASP A 284 -12.98 -30.00 8.25
N ILE A 285 -13.71 -30.48 9.25
CA ILE A 285 -14.97 -31.19 9.05
C ILE A 285 -16.03 -30.32 8.38
N ALA A 286 -15.98 -29.00 8.56
CA ALA A 286 -16.86 -28.04 7.90
C ALA A 286 -16.71 -28.06 6.37
N LEU A 287 -15.56 -28.52 5.86
CA LEU A 287 -15.28 -28.68 4.44
C LEU A 287 -15.57 -30.10 3.93
N LYS A 288 -16.35 -30.91 4.67
CA LYS A 288 -16.80 -32.23 4.22
C LYS A 288 -18.32 -32.27 4.00
N THR A 289 -18.76 -32.35 2.75
CA THR A 289 -20.18 -32.54 2.41
C THR A 289 -20.51 -34.02 2.27
N LYS A 290 -21.41 -34.54 3.13
CA LYS A 290 -21.79 -35.97 3.14
C LYS A 290 -20.57 -36.91 3.23
N GLY A 291 -19.58 -36.51 4.04
CA GLY A 291 -18.35 -37.29 4.25
C GLY A 291 -17.29 -37.17 3.15
N LYS A 292 -17.53 -36.39 2.09
CA LYS A 292 -16.55 -36.14 1.02
C LYS A 292 -15.99 -34.72 1.13
N ALA A 293 -14.68 -34.56 0.88
CA ALA A 293 -14.06 -33.25 0.85
C ALA A 293 -14.72 -32.33 -0.21
N GLY A 294 -14.85 -31.06 0.17
CA GLY A 294 -15.44 -29.99 -0.63
C GLY A 294 -16.87 -29.62 -0.23
N ILE A 295 -17.26 -28.42 -0.66
CA ILE A 295 -18.60 -27.87 -0.55
C ILE A 295 -19.31 -27.89 -1.91
N LEU A 296 -20.58 -28.31 -1.93
CA LEU A 296 -21.33 -28.36 -3.19
C LEU A 296 -21.68 -26.92 -3.64
N LEU A 297 -21.12 -26.51 -4.78
CA LEU A 297 -21.36 -25.22 -5.42
C LEU A 297 -21.64 -25.40 -6.92
N LYS A 298 -22.81 -24.93 -7.37
CA LYS A 298 -23.11 -24.79 -8.81
C LYS A 298 -22.40 -23.58 -9.39
N LYS A 299 -22.17 -23.56 -10.71
CA LYS A 299 -21.57 -22.42 -11.41
C LYS A 299 -22.29 -21.09 -11.10
N THR A 300 -23.62 -21.08 -11.15
CA THR A 300 -24.44 -19.89 -10.83
C THR A 300 -24.29 -19.46 -9.37
N GLU A 301 -24.14 -20.40 -8.44
CA GLU A 301 -23.92 -20.10 -7.02
C GLU A 301 -22.55 -19.44 -6.81
N LYS A 302 -21.50 -19.93 -7.51
CA LYS A 302 -20.17 -19.31 -7.48
C LYS A 302 -20.21 -17.86 -7.96
N GLU A 303 -20.86 -17.61 -9.10
CA GLU A 303 -21.01 -16.26 -9.67
C GLU A 303 -21.78 -15.32 -8.73
N GLN A 304 -22.83 -15.81 -8.08
CA GLN A 304 -23.61 -15.05 -7.08
C GLN A 304 -22.77 -14.74 -5.82
N ILE A 305 -22.04 -15.72 -5.28
CA ILE A 305 -21.14 -15.50 -4.13
C ILE A 305 -20.08 -14.46 -4.50
N ILE A 306 -19.45 -14.55 -5.67
CA ILE A 306 -18.45 -13.56 -6.13
C ILE A 306 -19.08 -12.17 -6.25
N ALA A 307 -20.30 -12.06 -6.80
CA ALA A 307 -21.01 -10.79 -6.88
C ALA A 307 -21.19 -10.18 -5.48
N PHE A 308 -21.56 -10.98 -4.48
CA PHE A 308 -21.64 -10.54 -3.09
C PHE A 308 -20.27 -10.14 -2.51
N LEU A 309 -19.23 -10.95 -2.68
CA LEU A 309 -17.89 -10.65 -2.14
C LEU A 309 -17.32 -9.32 -2.68
N LYS A 310 -17.64 -8.96 -3.93
CA LYS A 310 -17.28 -7.65 -4.51
C LYS A 310 -17.96 -6.47 -3.83
N THR A 311 -19.09 -6.68 -3.15
CA THR A 311 -19.77 -5.63 -2.37
C THR A 311 -19.03 -5.27 -1.08
N LEU A 312 -18.05 -6.10 -0.67
CA LEU A 312 -17.22 -5.92 0.53
C LEU A 312 -15.99 -5.03 0.27
N THR A 313 -15.80 -4.54 -0.95
CA THR A 313 -14.73 -3.60 -1.30
C THR A 313 -15.11 -2.19 -0.87
N ASP A 314 -14.24 -1.58 -0.08
CA ASP A 314 -14.35 -0.20 0.41
C ASP A 314 -13.44 0.72 -0.41
N GLU A 315 -13.99 1.25 -1.51
CA GLU A 315 -13.27 2.17 -2.40
C GLU A 315 -12.78 3.44 -1.69
N ALA A 316 -13.47 3.88 -0.62
CA ALA A 316 -13.05 5.04 0.15
C ALA A 316 -11.78 4.72 0.93
N PHE A 317 -11.74 3.56 1.60
CA PHE A 317 -10.55 3.08 2.31
C PHE A 317 -9.32 2.91 1.38
N LEU A 318 -9.52 2.30 0.21
CA LEU A 318 -8.44 2.05 -0.76
C LEU A 318 -7.84 3.32 -1.37
N LYS A 319 -8.53 4.46 -1.27
CA LYS A 319 -8.16 5.75 -1.88
C LYS A 319 -8.03 6.89 -0.86
N ASP A 320 -8.11 6.60 0.43
CA ASP A 320 -8.01 7.63 1.47
C ASP A 320 -6.56 8.11 1.60
N ASN A 321 -6.31 9.37 1.24
CA ASN A 321 -4.98 10.00 1.34
C ASN A 321 -4.42 10.00 2.78
N LYS A 322 -5.26 9.83 3.80
CA LYS A 322 -4.78 9.64 5.17
C LYS A 322 -3.87 8.44 5.31
N PHE A 323 -4.07 7.40 4.50
CA PHE A 323 -3.26 6.19 4.57
C PHE A 323 -2.14 6.13 3.53
N SER A 324 -2.21 6.93 2.46
CA SER A 324 -1.23 6.86 1.37
C SER A 324 0.18 7.19 1.83
N GLU A 325 1.18 6.59 1.19
CA GLU A 325 2.59 6.96 1.40
C GLU A 325 2.76 8.48 1.24
N GLN A 326 3.05 9.14 2.36
CA GLN A 326 3.34 10.57 2.43
C GLN A 326 4.53 10.69 3.36
N ASP A 327 5.53 11.47 2.96
CA ASP A 327 6.63 11.81 3.85
C ASP A 327 6.12 12.53 5.11
N ILE A 328 6.89 12.48 6.21
CA ILE A 328 6.68 13.41 7.34
C ILE A 328 6.69 14.82 6.79
N GLU A 329 5.51 15.38 6.60
CA GLU A 329 5.30 16.81 6.44
C GLU A 329 5.44 17.44 7.83
N VAL A 330 6.60 18.03 8.07
CA VAL A 330 6.72 19.04 9.13
C VAL A 330 5.89 20.23 8.66
N SER A 331 4.64 20.27 9.08
CA SER A 331 3.67 21.37 8.97
C SER A 331 3.62 22.14 7.63
N ASN A 332 2.51 21.90 6.93
CA ASN A 332 2.00 22.54 5.70
C ASN A 332 2.70 22.08 4.42
N GLU A 333 1.96 21.47 3.47
CA GLU A 333 2.03 21.77 2.02
C GLU A 333 1.07 20.89 1.19
N ASN A 334 -0.18 21.34 1.01
CA ASN A 334 -0.91 21.07 -0.26
C ASN A 334 -0.47 22.05 -1.37
N GLU A 335 0.71 22.66 -1.21
CA GLU A 335 1.23 23.68 -2.12
C GLU A 335 2.66 23.31 -2.50
N ILE A 336 2.93 23.21 -3.79
CA ILE A 336 4.30 22.96 -4.27
C ILE A 336 5.10 24.23 -3.97
N PRO A 337 6.23 24.15 -3.25
CA PRO A 337 6.96 25.33 -2.81
C PRO A 337 7.49 26.14 -3.99
N ASP A 338 7.53 27.47 -3.87
CA ASP A 338 8.02 28.36 -4.93
C ASP A 338 9.52 28.64 -4.79
N TYR A 339 10.32 27.96 -5.60
CA TYR A 339 11.77 28.11 -5.71
C TYR A 339 12.20 28.83 -6.99
N SER A 340 11.35 29.71 -7.52
CA SER A 340 11.67 30.53 -8.71
C SER A 340 12.86 31.48 -8.54
N THR A 341 13.32 31.68 -7.30
CA THR A 341 14.49 32.51 -6.97
C THR A 341 15.74 31.70 -6.63
N ALA A 342 15.69 30.37 -6.76
CA ALA A 342 16.86 29.50 -6.58
C ALA A 342 17.94 29.79 -7.62
N ASP A 343 19.14 29.27 -7.37
CA ASP A 343 20.32 29.52 -8.21
C ASP A 343 20.06 29.23 -9.70
N ASN A 344 20.52 30.14 -10.57
CA ASN A 344 20.24 30.08 -12.00
C ASN A 344 20.91 28.88 -12.68
N ALA A 345 22.11 28.46 -12.24
CA ALA A 345 22.78 27.31 -12.81
C ALA A 345 22.04 26.01 -12.45
N VAL A 346 21.51 25.92 -11.22
CA VAL A 346 20.66 24.79 -10.81
C VAL A 346 19.39 24.76 -11.64
N ARG A 347 18.67 25.88 -11.72
CA ARG A 347 17.42 25.99 -12.50
C ARG A 347 17.67 25.65 -13.97
N GLU A 348 18.76 26.09 -14.57
CA GLU A 348 19.09 25.76 -15.95
C GLU A 348 19.33 24.26 -16.15
N ASN A 349 20.07 23.60 -15.24
CA ASN A 349 20.29 22.17 -15.35
C ASN A 349 18.99 21.35 -15.16
N ILE A 350 18.07 21.80 -14.30
CA ILE A 350 16.72 21.20 -14.18
C ILE A 350 15.97 21.38 -15.51
N ASN A 351 15.99 22.58 -16.11
CA ASN A 351 15.38 22.81 -17.42
C ASN A 351 15.98 21.90 -18.51
N GLU A 352 17.30 21.78 -18.59
CA GLU A 352 17.96 20.98 -19.61
C GLU A 352 17.74 19.45 -19.41
N SER A 353 17.25 19.02 -18.25
CA SER A 353 16.82 17.63 -18.00
C SER A 353 15.49 17.27 -18.69
N LEU A 354 14.70 18.26 -19.13
CA LEU A 354 13.45 18.03 -19.86
C LEU A 354 13.68 17.32 -21.21
N LEU A 355 14.78 17.63 -21.91
CA LEU A 355 15.09 17.02 -23.19
C LEU A 355 15.30 15.49 -23.11
N PRO A 356 16.19 14.95 -22.24
CA PRO A 356 16.30 13.51 -22.06
C PRO A 356 15.00 12.89 -21.52
N TYR A 357 14.24 13.61 -20.69
CA TYR A 357 12.91 13.15 -20.26
C TYR A 357 11.91 12.97 -21.43
N PHE A 358 11.77 13.97 -22.31
CA PHE A 358 10.84 13.88 -23.46
C PHE A 358 11.27 12.81 -24.46
N THR A 359 12.56 12.63 -24.65
CA THR A 359 13.09 11.59 -25.55
C THR A 359 13.03 10.20 -24.93
N LEU A 360 13.07 10.07 -23.60
CA LEU A 360 12.75 8.82 -22.89
C LEU A 360 11.29 8.43 -23.14
N LYS A 361 10.36 9.38 -23.00
CA LYS A 361 8.94 9.16 -23.34
C LYS A 361 8.77 8.66 -24.78
N GLN A 362 9.47 9.28 -25.72
CA GLN A 362 9.44 8.86 -27.13
C GLN A 362 9.96 7.43 -27.30
N GLY A 363 11.04 7.06 -26.59
CA GLY A 363 11.54 5.70 -26.55
C GLY A 363 10.52 4.68 -26.05
N LEU A 364 9.71 5.05 -25.04
CA LEU A 364 8.62 4.21 -24.53
C LEU A 364 7.45 4.06 -25.52
N LEU A 365 7.13 5.13 -26.26
CA LEU A 365 6.09 5.14 -27.30
C LEU A 365 6.48 4.31 -28.53
N ASP A 366 7.77 4.31 -28.87
CA ASP A 366 8.31 3.56 -30.01
C ASP A 366 8.85 2.18 -29.59
N GLU A 367 8.73 1.81 -28.31
CA GLU A 367 9.25 0.58 -27.71
C GLU A 367 10.73 0.32 -28.03
N ASN A 368 11.51 1.41 -28.15
CA ASN A 368 12.91 1.36 -28.53
C ASN A 368 13.79 1.23 -27.29
N GLU A 369 14.18 0.01 -26.96
CA GLU A 369 14.99 -0.31 -25.78
C GLU A 369 16.33 0.44 -25.73
N GLY A 370 17.01 0.59 -26.87
CA GLY A 370 18.27 1.33 -26.96
C GLY A 370 18.08 2.81 -26.60
N MET A 371 16.99 3.41 -27.11
CA MET A 371 16.62 4.79 -26.78
C MET A 371 16.21 4.93 -25.31
N ILE A 372 15.40 4.02 -24.78
CA ILE A 372 14.96 4.03 -23.37
C ILE A 372 16.18 4.03 -22.44
N ASN A 373 17.12 3.11 -22.66
CA ASN A 373 18.32 2.99 -21.83
C ASN A 373 19.20 4.24 -21.94
N GLN A 374 19.50 4.69 -23.16
CA GLN A 374 20.34 5.86 -23.41
C GLN A 374 19.73 7.14 -22.81
N ARG A 375 18.42 7.34 -22.96
CA ARG A 375 17.74 8.56 -22.49
C ARG A 375 17.52 8.55 -20.98
N THR A 376 17.35 7.38 -20.39
CA THR A 376 17.33 7.24 -18.93
C THR A 376 18.68 7.62 -18.32
N ASP A 377 19.78 7.13 -18.90
CA ASP A 377 21.13 7.50 -18.44
C ASP A 377 21.40 8.99 -18.61
N ALA A 378 20.98 9.57 -19.74
CA ALA A 378 21.11 11.00 -19.97
C ALA A 378 20.31 11.85 -18.97
N LEU A 379 19.09 11.42 -18.59
CA LEU A 379 18.26 12.10 -17.59
C LEU A 379 18.93 12.09 -16.22
N LEU A 380 19.36 10.90 -15.77
CA LEU A 380 20.00 10.74 -14.46
C LEU A 380 21.35 11.46 -14.40
N ALA A 381 22.18 11.34 -15.43
CA ALA A 381 23.45 12.04 -15.50
C ALA A 381 23.26 13.56 -15.38
N ARG A 382 22.21 14.10 -16.00
CA ARG A 382 21.90 15.54 -15.93
C ARG A 382 21.53 15.99 -14.53
N LEU A 383 20.57 15.31 -13.91
CA LEU A 383 20.08 15.70 -12.59
C LEU A 383 21.12 15.46 -11.49
N MET A 384 21.91 14.39 -11.59
CA MET A 384 22.96 14.07 -10.63
C MET A 384 24.18 14.99 -10.72
N HIS A 385 24.37 15.71 -11.82
CA HIS A 385 25.45 16.69 -11.98
C HIS A 385 25.12 18.07 -11.43
N ILE A 386 23.89 18.27 -10.93
CA ILE A 386 23.49 19.53 -10.30
C ILE A 386 24.27 19.71 -9.00
N ASP A 387 25.00 20.82 -8.90
CA ASP A 387 25.68 21.22 -7.67
C ASP A 387 24.65 21.70 -6.64
N VAL A 388 24.22 20.78 -5.78
CA VAL A 388 23.23 21.04 -4.74
C VAL A 388 23.73 21.99 -3.66
N SER A 389 25.04 22.28 -3.59
CA SER A 389 25.57 23.26 -2.63
C SER A 389 25.18 24.70 -2.97
N LEU A 390 24.70 24.94 -4.19
CA LEU A 390 24.16 26.23 -4.62
C LEU A 390 22.71 26.48 -4.14
N LEU A 391 22.06 25.46 -3.57
CA LEU A 391 20.68 25.53 -3.07
C LEU A 391 20.64 25.85 -1.58
N LYS A 392 19.58 26.53 -1.13
CA LYS A 392 19.28 26.69 0.29
C LYS A 392 18.78 25.36 0.88
N ASN A 393 18.85 25.21 2.20
CA ASN A 393 18.52 23.96 2.90
C ASN A 393 17.16 23.33 2.48
N THR A 394 16.10 24.14 2.34
CA THR A 394 14.77 23.65 1.92
C THR A 394 14.72 23.27 0.44
N GLU A 395 15.36 24.06 -0.43
CA GLU A 395 15.52 23.79 -1.86
C GLU A 395 16.31 22.49 -2.09
N GLN A 396 17.40 22.31 -1.33
CA GLN A 396 18.27 21.13 -1.37
C GLN A 396 17.54 19.87 -0.92
N ALA A 397 16.82 19.93 0.20
CA ALA A 397 16.03 18.81 0.70
C ALA A 397 14.95 18.40 -0.32
N PHE A 398 14.23 19.38 -0.86
CA PHE A 398 13.21 19.15 -1.89
C PHE A 398 13.82 18.55 -3.15
N PHE A 399 14.89 19.13 -3.68
CA PHE A 399 15.57 18.64 -4.88
C PHE A 399 16.09 17.21 -4.70
N THR A 400 16.72 16.93 -3.56
CA THR A 400 17.29 15.60 -3.25
C THR A 400 16.19 14.54 -3.13
N LYS A 401 15.05 14.89 -2.54
CA LYS A 401 13.86 14.01 -2.50
C LYS A 401 13.39 13.66 -3.91
N GLN A 402 13.14 14.66 -4.76
CA GLN A 402 12.68 14.40 -6.12
C GLN A 402 13.72 13.63 -6.95
N LEU A 403 15.01 13.94 -6.80
CA LEU A 403 16.10 13.22 -7.46
C LEU A 403 16.16 11.75 -7.02
N SER A 404 15.95 11.47 -5.73
CA SER A 404 15.93 10.09 -5.21
C SER A 404 14.80 9.27 -5.85
N SER A 405 13.58 9.83 -5.92
CA SER A 405 12.44 9.20 -6.56
C SER A 405 12.69 8.96 -8.05
N ILE A 406 13.14 10.00 -8.79
CA ILE A 406 13.48 9.88 -10.21
C ILE A 406 14.53 8.78 -10.41
N LYS A 407 15.57 8.73 -9.57
CA LYS A 407 16.62 7.70 -9.66
C LYS A 407 16.09 6.30 -9.43
N ALA A 408 15.22 6.10 -8.44
CA ALA A 408 14.64 4.80 -8.16
C ALA A 408 13.86 4.29 -9.38
N ASP A 409 12.87 5.06 -9.85
CA ASP A 409 11.99 4.63 -10.94
C ASP A 409 12.69 4.54 -12.30
N ALA A 410 13.57 5.50 -12.62
CA ALA A 410 14.35 5.47 -13.85
C ALA A 410 15.25 4.23 -13.94
N ASN A 411 15.88 3.82 -12.83
CA ASN A 411 16.66 2.58 -12.81
C ASN A 411 15.76 1.34 -13.00
N HIS A 412 14.52 1.35 -12.49
CA HIS A 412 13.57 0.26 -12.75
C HIS A 412 13.16 0.17 -14.22
N ILE A 413 12.92 1.31 -14.88
CA ILE A 413 12.62 1.37 -16.34
C ILE A 413 13.71 0.66 -17.15
N LYS A 414 14.99 0.84 -16.79
CA LYS A 414 16.11 0.18 -17.47
C LYS A 414 16.18 -1.34 -17.23
N LYS A 415 15.87 -1.79 -16.01
CA LYS A 415 16.04 -3.19 -15.60
C LYS A 415 14.94 -4.10 -16.15
N VAL A 416 13.72 -3.59 -16.22
CA VAL A 416 12.54 -4.37 -16.64
C VAL A 416 12.42 -4.33 -18.16
N ARG A 417 11.93 -5.41 -18.79
CA ARG A 417 11.67 -5.47 -20.25
C ARG A 417 10.21 -5.25 -20.65
N GLU A 418 9.28 -5.50 -19.73
CA GLU A 418 7.85 -5.35 -19.99
C GLU A 418 7.47 -3.87 -20.16
N THR A 419 6.89 -3.53 -21.32
CA THR A 419 6.51 -2.15 -21.67
C THR A 419 5.49 -1.56 -20.70
N SER A 420 4.51 -2.34 -20.23
CA SER A 420 3.50 -1.90 -19.26
C SER A 420 4.12 -1.47 -17.91
N HIS A 421 5.11 -2.24 -17.43
CA HIS A 421 5.82 -1.98 -16.19
C HIS A 421 6.77 -0.77 -16.35
N ARG A 422 7.47 -0.67 -17.48
CA ARG A 422 8.25 0.53 -17.82
C ARG A 422 7.37 1.79 -17.83
N ARG A 423 6.18 1.71 -18.41
CA ARG A 423 5.19 2.82 -18.43
C ARG A 423 4.75 3.18 -17.00
N LEU A 424 4.47 2.21 -16.13
CA LEU A 424 4.14 2.48 -14.72
C LEU A 424 5.22 3.31 -14.01
N HIS A 425 6.50 2.88 -14.09
CA HIS A 425 7.60 3.64 -13.48
C HIS A 425 7.85 4.98 -14.16
N PHE A 426 7.61 5.09 -15.47
CA PHE A 426 7.68 6.37 -16.17
C PHE A 426 6.69 7.38 -15.57
N SER A 427 5.49 6.95 -15.16
CA SER A 427 4.54 7.81 -14.47
C SER A 427 5.07 8.41 -13.17
N MET A 428 5.84 7.65 -12.40
CA MET A 428 6.44 8.10 -11.14
C MET A 428 7.60 9.08 -11.38
N VAL A 429 8.39 8.82 -12.42
CA VAL A 429 9.40 9.78 -12.92
C VAL A 429 8.73 11.09 -13.34
N SER A 430 7.63 11.01 -14.09
CA SER A 430 6.88 12.18 -14.58
C SER A 430 6.31 13.04 -13.46
N GLU A 431 5.81 12.42 -12.39
CA GLU A 431 5.31 13.14 -11.21
C GLU A 431 6.44 13.89 -10.51
N SER A 432 7.57 13.23 -10.25
CA SER A 432 8.73 13.86 -9.60
C SER A 432 9.34 14.98 -10.46
N MET A 433 9.36 14.79 -11.79
CA MET A 433 9.75 15.83 -12.74
C MET A 433 8.79 17.01 -12.71
N PHE A 434 7.47 16.78 -12.64
CA PHE A 434 6.49 17.85 -12.49
C PHE A 434 6.73 18.68 -11.22
N GLN A 435 6.99 18.03 -10.09
CA GLN A 435 7.31 18.68 -8.82
C GLN A 435 8.53 19.61 -8.96
N LEU A 436 9.63 19.12 -9.57
CA LEU A 436 10.82 19.93 -9.83
C LEU A 436 10.53 21.14 -10.73
N ILE A 437 9.88 20.92 -11.87
CA ILE A 437 9.63 21.99 -12.84
C ILE A 437 8.68 23.06 -12.26
N LYS A 438 7.64 22.63 -11.53
CA LYS A 438 6.66 23.52 -10.93
C LYS A 438 7.25 24.32 -9.77
N ALA A 439 8.08 23.69 -8.92
CA ALA A 439 8.73 24.37 -7.81
C ALA A 439 9.78 25.39 -8.29
N PHE A 440 10.70 24.97 -9.16
CA PHE A 440 11.82 25.82 -9.59
C PHE A 440 11.48 26.80 -10.72
N LYS A 441 10.31 26.66 -11.36
CA LYS A 441 9.83 27.49 -12.48
C LYS A 441 10.93 27.77 -13.50
N CYS A 442 11.59 26.71 -13.95
CA CYS A 442 12.84 26.79 -14.71
C CYS A 442 12.66 26.60 -16.22
N ASN A 443 11.50 26.14 -16.66
CA ASN A 443 11.30 25.76 -18.05
C ASN A 443 11.23 26.98 -19.00
N ARG A 444 12.05 26.94 -20.05
CA ARG A 444 12.14 28.02 -21.05
C ARG A 444 10.97 28.06 -22.02
N LYS A 445 10.41 26.89 -22.33
CA LYS A 445 9.20 26.73 -23.15
C LYS A 445 8.01 26.43 -22.26
N THR A 446 6.80 26.67 -22.77
CA THR A 446 5.59 26.20 -22.08
C THR A 446 5.65 24.68 -21.97
N VAL A 447 5.49 24.17 -20.75
CA VAL A 447 5.36 22.73 -20.48
C VAL A 447 3.95 22.49 -19.95
N TYR A 448 3.36 21.36 -20.30
CA TYR A 448 2.07 20.92 -19.81
C TYR A 448 2.24 19.65 -19.00
N PHE A 449 1.50 19.55 -17.90
CA PHE A 449 1.35 18.31 -17.14
C PHE A 449 0.02 17.66 -17.50
N TYR A 450 0.09 16.41 -17.92
CA TYR A 450 -1.06 15.63 -18.32
C TYR A 450 -1.27 14.49 -17.32
N ALA A 451 -2.55 14.19 -17.04
CA ALA A 451 -2.94 13.04 -16.24
C ALA A 451 -3.99 12.21 -16.99
N CYS A 452 -3.79 10.90 -17.07
CA CYS A 452 -4.72 9.96 -17.66
C CYS A 452 -5.18 8.96 -16.59
N PRO A 453 -6.42 9.06 -16.07
CA PRO A 453 -6.93 8.14 -15.05
C PRO A 453 -7.00 6.68 -15.50
N GLU A 454 -7.15 6.43 -16.81
CA GLU A 454 -7.31 5.09 -17.37
C GLU A 454 -5.98 4.35 -17.57
N ALA A 455 -4.85 5.08 -17.50
CA ALA A 455 -3.51 4.52 -17.72
C ALA A 455 -3.12 3.49 -16.64
N ASN A 456 -2.14 2.65 -16.97
CA ASN A 456 -1.52 1.68 -16.06
C ASN A 456 -2.55 0.77 -15.36
N GLN A 457 -3.51 0.22 -16.12
CA GLN A 457 -4.60 -0.62 -15.60
C GLN A 457 -5.48 0.13 -14.58
N GLN A 458 -5.93 1.35 -14.94
CA GLN A 458 -6.75 2.24 -14.08
C GLN A 458 -6.04 2.75 -12.82
N ARG A 459 -4.72 2.63 -12.72
CA ARG A 459 -3.90 3.23 -11.64
C ARG A 459 -3.60 4.71 -11.89
N GLY A 460 -3.89 5.21 -13.09
CA GLY A 460 -3.53 6.55 -13.50
C GLY A 460 -2.12 6.63 -14.08
N GLY A 461 -1.86 7.68 -14.85
CA GLY A 461 -0.57 7.92 -15.49
C GLY A 461 -0.36 9.40 -15.74
N TYR A 462 0.86 9.90 -15.50
CA TYR A 462 1.21 11.31 -15.58
C TYR A 462 2.31 11.57 -16.61
N TRP A 463 2.33 12.70 -17.31
CA TRP A 463 3.49 13.07 -18.14
C TRP A 463 3.59 14.56 -18.42
N LEU A 464 4.81 15.02 -18.69
CA LEU A 464 5.11 16.34 -19.22
C LEU A 464 5.20 16.36 -20.76
N GLU A 465 4.87 17.51 -21.37
CA GLU A 465 4.96 17.76 -22.82
C GLU A 465 5.21 19.25 -23.11
N GLU A 466 6.02 19.61 -24.12
CA GLU A 466 6.22 21.01 -24.57
C GLU A 466 5.14 21.52 -25.54
N GLU A 467 4.48 20.63 -26.27
CA GLU A 467 3.43 20.96 -27.24
C GLU A 467 2.08 20.41 -26.81
N VAL A 468 1.00 20.85 -27.46
CA VAL A 468 -0.30 20.14 -27.33
C VAL A 468 -0.26 18.91 -28.23
N SER A 469 0.59 17.94 -27.89
CA SER A 469 0.62 16.64 -28.56
C SER A 469 -0.42 15.70 -27.93
N ALA A 470 -1.03 14.85 -28.76
CA ALA A 470 -2.04 13.87 -28.36
C ALA A 470 -1.44 12.49 -28.00
N SER A 471 -0.11 12.33 -27.97
CA SER A 471 0.54 11.04 -27.72
C SER A 471 0.61 10.70 -26.24
N ASN A 472 -0.40 9.97 -25.77
CA ASN A 472 -0.43 9.38 -24.44
C ASN A 472 0.60 8.23 -24.35
N PRO A 473 1.61 8.30 -23.46
CA PRO A 473 2.67 7.29 -23.38
C PRO A 473 2.21 5.94 -22.80
N TYR A 474 0.99 5.88 -22.28
CA TYR A 474 0.46 4.71 -21.57
C TYR A 474 -0.28 3.72 -22.46
N PHE A 475 -0.65 4.15 -23.67
CA PHE A 475 -1.42 3.34 -24.61
C PHE A 475 -0.77 3.32 -25.98
N ASP A 476 -1.08 2.30 -26.75
CA ASP A 476 -0.58 2.17 -28.11
C ASP A 476 -1.32 3.16 -29.02
N LYS A 477 -0.68 3.56 -30.13
CA LYS A 477 -1.11 4.66 -31.02
C LYS A 477 -2.54 4.54 -31.58
N GLN A 478 -3.23 3.42 -31.37
CA GLN A 478 -4.61 3.14 -31.83
C GLN A 478 -5.69 3.23 -30.75
N VAL A 479 -5.34 3.44 -29.47
CA VAL A 479 -6.33 3.49 -28.38
C VAL A 479 -6.87 4.91 -28.20
N GLN A 480 -8.18 5.10 -28.38
CA GLN A 480 -8.86 6.33 -27.97
C GLN A 480 -9.09 6.32 -26.46
N VAL A 481 -8.61 7.35 -25.78
CA VAL A 481 -8.71 7.52 -24.32
C VAL A 481 -9.86 8.48 -24.01
N SER A 482 -10.71 8.15 -23.03
CA SER A 482 -11.94 8.91 -22.79
C SER A 482 -11.72 10.24 -22.04
N LYS A 483 -10.60 10.35 -21.30
CA LYS A 483 -10.29 11.53 -20.47
C LYS A 483 -8.80 11.70 -20.21
N VAL A 484 -8.27 12.87 -20.58
CA VAL A 484 -6.93 13.33 -20.20
C VAL A 484 -7.07 14.72 -19.58
N LEU A 485 -6.64 14.86 -18.32
CA LEU A 485 -6.56 16.14 -17.62
C LEU A 485 -5.27 16.86 -18.00
N LYS A 486 -5.29 18.19 -18.02
CA LYS A 486 -4.18 19.02 -18.47
C LYS A 486 -4.02 20.25 -17.58
N GLU A 487 -2.83 20.44 -17.05
CA GLU A 487 -2.38 21.65 -16.35
C GLU A 487 -1.28 22.32 -17.16
N LYS A 488 -1.36 23.65 -17.34
CA LYS A 488 -0.29 24.43 -17.98
C LYS A 488 0.71 24.84 -16.90
N LEU A 489 1.97 24.44 -17.08
CA LEU A 489 3.08 24.93 -16.28
C LEU A 489 3.57 26.26 -16.88
N PHE A 490 4.18 27.08 -16.02
CA PHE A 490 4.71 28.40 -16.38
C PHE A 490 5.55 28.34 -17.65
N GLY A 491 5.59 29.37 -18.48
CA GLY A 491 6.41 29.39 -19.69
C GLY A 491 6.61 30.83 -20.13
N VAL A 492 7.78 31.14 -20.67
CA VAL A 492 8.09 32.49 -21.16
C VAL A 492 7.12 32.87 -22.29
N ARG A 493 6.59 34.09 -22.22
CA ARG A 493 5.99 34.82 -23.35
C ARG A 493 7.09 35.26 -24.29
#